data_AF-A0A6L8GGU3-F1
#
_entry.id   AF-A0A6L8GGU3-F1
#
_cell.length_a   1.000
_cell.length_b   1.000
_cell.length_c   1.000
_cell.angle_alpha   90.00
_cell.angle_beta   90.00
_cell.angle_gamma   90.00
#
_symmetry.space_group_name_H-M   'P 1'
#
loop_
_entity.id
_entity.type
_entity.pdbx_description
1 polymer ?
#
loop_
_entity_poly.entity_id
_entity_poly.type
_entity_poly.pdbx_seq_one_letter_code
_entity_poly.pdbx_strand_id
1 'polypeptide(L)'
;MRRLTMISLAPVLLALLAAPAAAQESAVSSGVGPSLQHMGPIAFGPDAVLFAADAEAVQVYALDLAAQVGGGAPGASSIEAIDEQIAATLGTRADNLLITDLAVHPSTRNVFISVMRGTGAGARPVLLRVDGAGDMTVVSLDQVPYSSVELPDPPGEQTDMLLKNGNGIPIPNYPSNQATEYPLNLFGVQTITDLAYTDGRLYVAGLSSEEFASKLRSIAYPFTGVDRGTSVEVWHAPHDQFETRSPVYTFVPYEIDGEPHLVASY
;
A
#
# COMPACT_ATOMS: atom_id res chain seq x y z
N MET A 1 18.07 -55.23 57.31
CA MET A 1 17.12 -55.32 56.18
C MET A 1 16.34 -54.02 56.07
N ARG A 2 16.75 -53.11 55.17
CA ARG A 2 15.99 -51.91 54.79
C ARG A 2 15.85 -51.96 53.27
N ARG A 3 14.61 -52.09 52.77
CA ARG A 3 14.30 -52.09 51.34
C ARG A 3 14.37 -50.65 50.84
N LEU A 4 15.27 -50.38 49.89
CA LEU A 4 15.24 -49.14 49.09
C LEU A 4 14.23 -49.34 47.96
N THR A 5 13.18 -48.54 47.94
CA THR A 5 12.21 -48.49 46.85
C THR A 5 12.76 -47.54 45.79
N MET A 6 13.20 -48.05 44.64
CA MET A 6 13.52 -47.20 43.48
C MET A 6 12.23 -46.80 42.80
N ILE A 7 11.97 -45.49 42.70
CA ILE A 7 10.89 -44.93 41.88
C ILE A 7 11.51 -44.62 40.51
N SER A 8 11.14 -45.40 39.48
CA SER A 8 11.47 -45.08 38.08
C SER A 8 10.67 -43.86 37.64
N LEU A 9 11.36 -42.77 37.33
CA LEU A 9 10.79 -41.61 36.65
C LEU A 9 10.83 -41.88 35.14
N ALA A 10 9.67 -42.11 34.52
CA ALA A 10 9.56 -42.20 33.07
C ALA A 10 9.61 -40.80 32.44
N PRO A 11 10.36 -40.57 31.35
CA PRO A 11 10.34 -39.28 30.66
C PRO A 11 9.03 -39.17 29.88
N VAL A 12 8.19 -38.19 30.24
CA VAL A 12 7.03 -37.80 29.42
C VAL A 12 7.56 -36.90 28.31
N LEU A 13 7.62 -37.45 27.10
CA LEU A 13 7.93 -36.69 25.88
C LEU A 13 6.67 -35.91 25.48
N LEU A 14 6.63 -34.61 25.79
CA LEU A 14 5.55 -33.72 25.37
C LEU A 14 5.77 -33.33 23.90
N ALA A 15 5.15 -34.06 22.97
CA ALA A 15 5.16 -33.69 21.57
C ALA A 15 4.28 -32.45 21.36
N LEU A 16 4.90 -31.28 21.15
CA LEU A 16 4.19 -30.11 20.62
C LEU A 16 3.82 -30.42 19.17
N LEU A 17 2.55 -30.78 18.94
CA LEU A 17 1.95 -30.73 17.62
C LEU A 17 1.80 -29.26 17.23
N ALA A 18 2.77 -28.72 16.51
CA ALA A 18 2.56 -27.47 15.76
C ALA A 18 1.51 -27.77 14.69
N ALA A 19 0.27 -27.35 14.92
CA ALA A 19 -0.73 -27.34 13.87
C ALA A 19 -0.19 -26.47 12.72
N PRO A 20 -0.27 -26.91 11.45
CA PRO A 20 0.04 -26.02 10.35
C PRO A 20 -0.92 -24.83 10.46
N ALA A 21 -0.38 -23.62 10.56
CA ALA A 21 -1.18 -22.42 10.42
C ALA A 21 -1.84 -22.51 9.03
N ALA A 22 -3.17 -22.67 9.01
CA ALA A 22 -3.90 -22.62 7.76
C ALA A 22 -3.56 -21.28 7.10
N ALA A 23 -3.07 -21.32 5.85
CA ALA A 23 -2.91 -20.11 5.06
C ALA A 23 -4.30 -19.48 4.95
N GLN A 24 -4.47 -18.30 5.54
CA GLN A 24 -5.69 -17.52 5.38
C GLN A 24 -5.65 -17.01 3.93
N GLU A 25 -6.40 -17.66 3.04
CA GLU A 25 -6.57 -17.17 1.67
C GLU A 25 -7.26 -15.80 1.75
N SER A 26 -6.57 -14.76 1.28
CA SER A 26 -7.16 -13.43 1.20
C SER A 26 -8.43 -13.42 0.38
N ALA A 27 -9.47 -12.76 0.88
CA ALA A 27 -10.73 -12.63 0.18
C ALA A 27 -10.56 -11.77 -1.08
N VAL A 28 -10.94 -12.34 -2.23
CA VAL A 28 -11.09 -11.60 -3.48
C VAL A 28 -12.57 -11.23 -3.63
N SER A 29 -12.84 -9.96 -3.94
CA SER A 29 -14.19 -9.44 -4.18
C SER A 29 -14.27 -8.77 -5.56
N SER A 30 -15.48 -8.63 -6.10
CA SER A 30 -15.72 -7.85 -7.32
C SER A 30 -17.07 -7.15 -7.28
N GLY A 31 -17.22 -6.09 -8.07
CA GLY A 31 -18.44 -5.30 -8.10
C GLY A 31 -18.37 -4.12 -9.07
N VAL A 32 -19.26 -3.16 -8.85
CA VAL A 32 -19.32 -1.88 -9.57
C VAL A 32 -19.49 -0.79 -8.53
N GLY A 33 -18.83 0.35 -8.71
CA GLY A 33 -18.90 1.44 -7.74
C GLY A 33 -18.11 1.12 -6.47
N PRO A 34 -16.77 1.09 -6.51
CA PRO A 34 -15.96 0.82 -5.33
C PRO A 34 -16.22 1.88 -4.24
N SER A 35 -16.25 1.45 -2.99
CA SER A 35 -16.39 2.32 -1.82
C SER A 35 -15.07 2.42 -1.06
N LEU A 36 -14.12 3.17 -1.63
CA LEU A 36 -12.82 3.40 -0.99
C LEU A 36 -12.97 4.34 0.22
N GLN A 37 -12.27 3.99 1.31
CA GLN A 37 -12.11 4.83 2.51
C GLN A 37 -10.90 5.76 2.36
N HIS A 38 -9.84 5.25 1.74
CA HIS A 38 -8.64 5.99 1.39
C HIS A 38 -8.19 5.59 -0.01
N MET A 39 -7.58 6.51 -0.76
CA MET A 39 -6.92 6.20 -2.03
C MET A 39 -5.48 6.66 -1.92
N GLY A 40 -4.59 5.74 -1.63
CA GLY A 40 -3.15 5.98 -1.46
C GLY A 40 -2.41 5.86 -2.79
N PRO A 41 -1.33 5.06 -2.84
CA PRO A 41 -0.64 4.75 -4.07
C PRO A 41 -1.56 4.19 -5.16
N ILE A 42 -1.28 4.58 -6.40
CA ILE A 42 -2.00 4.13 -7.60
C ILE A 42 -1.00 3.71 -8.69
N ALA A 43 -1.34 2.69 -9.46
CA ALA A 43 -0.49 2.22 -10.56
C ALA A 43 -1.35 1.71 -11.71
N PHE A 44 -0.97 2.03 -12.95
CA PHE A 44 -1.66 1.48 -14.11
C PHE A 44 -1.20 0.05 -14.43
N GLY A 45 -2.17 -0.80 -14.66
CA GLY A 45 -2.02 -2.15 -15.19
C GLY A 45 -2.35 -2.24 -16.69
N PRO A 46 -2.72 -3.42 -17.17
CA PRO A 46 -3.13 -3.63 -18.56
C PRO A 46 -4.52 -3.03 -18.80
N ASP A 47 -4.87 -2.79 -20.06
CA ASP A 47 -6.24 -2.50 -20.51
C ASP A 47 -6.97 -1.39 -19.72
N ALA A 48 -6.27 -0.31 -19.38
CA ALA A 48 -6.80 0.82 -18.60
C ALA A 48 -7.26 0.47 -17.17
N VAL A 49 -6.78 -0.63 -16.60
CA VAL A 49 -6.96 -0.94 -15.19
C VAL A 49 -6.08 -0.03 -14.34
N LEU A 50 -6.68 0.69 -13.39
CA LEU A 50 -5.95 1.43 -12.36
C LEU A 50 -5.99 0.62 -11.06
N PHE A 51 -4.83 0.19 -10.59
CA PHE A 51 -4.68 -0.32 -9.23
C PHE A 51 -4.70 0.85 -8.25
N ALA A 52 -5.47 0.74 -7.17
CA ALA A 52 -5.59 1.76 -6.14
C ALA A 52 -5.55 1.11 -4.76
N ALA A 53 -4.63 1.58 -3.92
CA ALA A 53 -4.49 1.11 -2.54
C ALA A 53 -5.48 1.82 -1.61
N ASP A 54 -6.28 1.06 -0.88
CA ASP A 54 -7.03 1.54 0.28
C ASP A 54 -6.28 1.13 1.55
N ALA A 55 -5.44 2.04 2.04
CA ALA A 55 -4.63 1.80 3.22
C ALA A 55 -5.44 1.77 4.52
N GLU A 56 -6.63 2.39 4.54
CA GLU A 56 -7.53 2.33 5.70
C GLU A 56 -8.23 0.97 5.77
N ALA A 57 -8.73 0.48 4.62
CA ALA A 57 -9.37 -0.83 4.53
C ALA A 57 -8.37 -2.00 4.42
N VAL A 58 -7.08 -1.71 4.20
CA VAL A 58 -6.01 -2.68 3.92
C VAL A 58 -6.32 -3.57 2.72
N GLN A 59 -6.74 -2.94 1.62
CA GLN A 59 -7.11 -3.61 0.38
C GLN A 59 -6.48 -2.93 -0.83
N VAL A 60 -6.36 -3.69 -1.91
CA VAL A 60 -6.06 -3.12 -3.23
C VAL A 60 -7.24 -3.36 -4.16
N TYR A 61 -7.66 -2.30 -4.85
CA TYR A 61 -8.67 -2.33 -5.90
C TYR A 61 -7.98 -2.35 -7.27
N ALA A 62 -8.53 -3.10 -8.21
CA ALA A 62 -8.26 -3.01 -9.64
C ALA A 62 -9.51 -2.41 -10.29
N LEU A 63 -9.42 -1.14 -10.70
CA LEU A 63 -10.50 -0.33 -11.24
C LEU A 63 -10.46 -0.36 -12.77
N ASP A 64 -11.50 -0.86 -13.42
CA ASP A 64 -11.60 -0.82 -14.89
C ASP A 64 -12.00 0.59 -15.34
N LEU A 65 -11.03 1.36 -15.82
CA LEU A 65 -11.22 2.74 -16.27
C LEU A 65 -11.40 2.86 -17.79
N ALA A 66 -11.72 1.78 -18.51
CA ALA A 66 -11.82 1.80 -19.97
C ALA A 66 -12.78 2.88 -20.49
N ALA A 67 -13.89 3.15 -19.79
CA ALA A 67 -14.83 4.21 -20.15
C ALA A 67 -14.35 5.62 -19.75
N GLN A 68 -13.42 5.73 -18.79
CA GLN A 68 -12.96 6.96 -18.17
C GLN A 68 -11.64 7.48 -18.78
N VAL A 69 -10.89 6.63 -19.49
CA VAL A 69 -9.65 7.02 -20.18
C VAL A 69 -9.88 7.61 -21.58
N GLY A 70 -11.09 7.48 -22.13
CA GLY A 70 -11.44 7.99 -23.46
C GLY A 70 -11.52 9.52 -23.55
N GLY A 71 -11.35 10.09 -24.74
CA GLY A 71 -11.39 11.53 -24.99
C GLY A 71 -10.16 12.30 -24.49
N GLY A 72 -10.25 13.63 -24.43
CA GLY A 72 -9.17 14.54 -24.00
C GLY A 72 -7.98 14.64 -24.96
N ALA A 73 -7.12 15.63 -24.74
CA ALA A 73 -5.85 15.77 -25.45
C ALA A 73 -4.84 14.72 -24.92
N PRO A 74 -4.11 14.01 -25.79
CA PRO A 74 -3.07 13.09 -25.33
C PRO A 74 -1.87 13.85 -24.74
N GLY A 75 -1.19 13.26 -23.77
CA GLY A 75 -0.03 13.83 -23.12
C GLY A 75 -0.30 14.30 -21.68
N ALA A 76 0.72 14.92 -21.11
CA ALA A 76 0.63 15.58 -19.81
C ALA A 76 1.04 17.05 -19.98
N SER A 77 0.40 17.93 -19.23
CA SER A 77 0.74 19.35 -19.16
C SER A 77 1.30 19.71 -17.79
N SER A 78 2.16 20.74 -17.74
CA SER A 78 2.60 21.33 -16.48
C SER A 78 1.46 22.17 -15.90
N ILE A 79 1.06 21.89 -14.65
CA ILE A 79 0.02 22.64 -13.95
C ILE A 79 0.68 23.45 -12.84
N GLU A 80 0.66 24.78 -12.98
CA GLU A 80 1.09 25.69 -11.92
C GLU A 80 0.09 25.67 -10.75
N ALA A 81 0.61 25.65 -9.52
CA ALA A 81 -0.20 25.59 -8.29
C ALA A 81 -1.27 24.48 -8.34
N ILE A 82 -0.84 23.25 -8.63
CA ILE A 82 -1.72 22.10 -8.87
C ILE A 82 -2.70 21.85 -7.72
N ASP A 83 -2.26 22.05 -6.48
CA ASP A 83 -3.08 21.95 -5.26
C ASP A 83 -4.25 22.95 -5.26
N GLU A 84 -3.99 24.21 -5.64
CA GLU A 84 -5.03 25.23 -5.77
C GLU A 84 -5.99 24.94 -6.92
N GLN A 85 -5.50 24.39 -8.04
CA GLN A 85 -6.35 24.00 -9.17
C GLN A 85 -7.27 22.81 -8.81
N ILE A 86 -6.73 21.84 -8.08
CA ILE A 86 -7.50 20.72 -7.53
C ILE A 86 -8.53 21.27 -6.53
N ALA A 87 -8.14 22.18 -5.63
CA ALA A 87 -9.03 22.80 -4.66
C ALA A 87 -10.21 23.51 -5.34
N ALA A 88 -9.93 24.31 -6.36
CA ALA A 88 -10.94 25.00 -7.16
C ALA A 88 -11.88 24.01 -7.84
N THR A 89 -11.34 22.96 -8.46
CA THR A 89 -12.12 21.91 -9.14
C THR A 89 -13.05 21.16 -8.18
N LEU A 90 -12.60 20.92 -6.95
CA LEU A 90 -13.34 20.17 -5.94
C LEU A 90 -14.20 21.04 -5.02
N GLY A 91 -14.17 22.37 -5.19
CA GLY A 91 -14.91 23.33 -4.37
C GLY A 91 -14.45 23.35 -2.90
N THR A 92 -13.14 23.25 -2.66
CA THR A 92 -12.52 23.24 -1.33
C THR A 92 -11.34 24.22 -1.28
N ARG A 93 -10.54 24.17 -0.21
CA ARG A 93 -9.27 24.90 -0.06
C ARG A 93 -8.09 23.95 -0.23
N ALA A 94 -6.95 24.46 -0.71
CA ALA A 94 -5.72 23.68 -0.86
C ALA A 94 -5.22 23.08 0.46
N ASP A 95 -5.38 23.80 1.59
CA ASP A 95 -5.05 23.32 2.94
C ASP A 95 -6.03 22.26 3.48
N ASN A 96 -7.09 21.94 2.75
CA ASN A 96 -8.08 20.92 3.07
C ASN A 96 -8.07 19.78 2.03
N LEU A 97 -6.90 19.52 1.46
CA LEU A 97 -6.61 18.46 0.51
C LEU A 97 -5.30 17.77 0.86
N LEU A 98 -5.23 16.48 0.56
CA LEU A 98 -3.99 15.72 0.53
C LEU A 98 -3.89 15.03 -0.82
N ILE A 99 -2.91 15.40 -1.64
CA ILE A 99 -2.55 14.63 -2.83
C ILE A 99 -1.79 13.40 -2.33
N THR A 100 -2.30 12.21 -2.64
CA THR A 100 -1.74 10.97 -2.13
C THR A 100 -0.80 10.32 -3.12
N ASP A 101 -1.11 10.37 -4.42
CA ASP A 101 -0.24 9.85 -5.47
C ASP A 101 -0.66 10.34 -6.88
N LEU A 102 0.15 10.03 -7.89
CA LEU A 102 -0.17 10.21 -9.29
C LEU A 102 0.34 9.05 -10.16
N ALA A 103 -0.40 8.71 -11.21
CA ALA A 103 0.02 7.73 -12.21
C ALA A 103 -0.28 8.22 -13.63
N VAL A 104 0.57 7.88 -14.58
CA VAL A 104 0.39 8.23 -16.00
C VAL A 104 -0.22 7.06 -16.75
N HIS A 105 -1.35 7.29 -17.43
CA HIS A 105 -1.96 6.27 -18.25
C HIS A 105 -1.03 5.87 -19.42
N PRO A 106 -0.68 4.58 -19.60
CA PRO A 106 0.36 4.15 -20.53
C PRO A 106 0.13 4.57 -22.00
N SER A 107 -1.13 4.56 -22.44
CA SER A 107 -1.48 4.80 -23.86
C SER A 107 -1.77 6.28 -24.15
N THR A 108 -2.60 6.93 -23.34
CA THR A 108 -3.00 8.33 -23.58
C THR A 108 -2.00 9.34 -23.03
N ARG A 109 -1.13 8.91 -22.10
CA ARG A 109 -0.19 9.76 -21.36
C ARG A 109 -0.82 10.82 -20.47
N ASN A 110 -2.14 10.73 -20.24
CA ASN A 110 -2.85 11.58 -19.29
C ASN A 110 -2.48 11.20 -17.86
N VAL A 111 -2.46 12.19 -16.98
CA VAL A 111 -2.12 12.00 -15.56
C VAL A 111 -3.40 11.73 -14.79
N PHE A 112 -3.36 10.73 -13.92
CA PHE A 112 -4.39 10.44 -12.93
C PHE A 112 -3.82 10.76 -11.55
N ILE A 113 -4.59 11.45 -10.71
CA ILE A 113 -4.13 11.95 -9.42
C ILE A 113 -5.12 11.45 -8.36
N SER A 114 -4.62 10.70 -7.38
CA SER A 114 -5.37 10.35 -6.19
C SER A 114 -5.27 11.46 -5.16
N VAL A 115 -6.42 11.83 -4.59
CA VAL A 115 -6.53 12.94 -3.65
C VAL A 115 -7.52 12.57 -2.55
N MET A 116 -7.18 12.90 -1.30
CA MET A 116 -8.13 12.93 -0.20
C MET A 116 -8.67 14.36 -0.03
N ARG A 117 -9.99 14.51 -0.20
CA ARG A 117 -10.71 15.77 0.08
C ARG A 117 -11.16 15.80 1.54
N GLY A 118 -10.68 16.78 2.29
CA GLY A 118 -10.84 16.84 3.74
C GLY A 118 -9.68 16.20 4.49
N THR A 119 -9.69 16.32 5.82
CA THR A 119 -8.66 15.77 6.72
C THR A 119 -9.25 14.79 7.73
N GLY A 120 -8.44 13.84 8.21
CA GLY A 120 -8.83 12.85 9.22
C GLY A 120 -9.93 11.89 8.74
N ALA A 121 -10.66 11.26 9.67
CA ALA A 121 -11.69 10.25 9.35
C ALA A 121 -12.85 10.76 8.46
N GLY A 122 -13.01 12.09 8.34
CA GLY A 122 -14.00 12.71 7.45
C GLY A 122 -13.53 12.87 6.00
N ALA A 123 -12.25 12.62 5.70
CA ALA A 123 -11.69 12.74 4.37
C ALA A 123 -12.36 11.75 3.39
N ARG A 124 -12.41 12.12 2.11
CA ARG A 124 -13.01 11.30 1.06
C ARG A 124 -12.07 11.19 -0.14
N PRO A 125 -11.83 9.99 -0.67
CA PRO A 125 -10.99 9.83 -1.85
C PRO A 125 -11.68 10.40 -3.09
N VAL A 126 -10.87 11.01 -3.96
CA VAL A 126 -11.25 11.54 -5.26
C VAL A 126 -10.14 11.18 -6.24
N LEU A 127 -10.54 10.68 -7.42
CA LEU A 127 -9.64 10.47 -8.53
C LEU A 127 -9.86 11.59 -9.56
N LEU A 128 -8.77 12.24 -9.95
CA LEU A 128 -8.77 13.27 -10.99
C LEU A 128 -8.00 12.78 -12.19
N ARG A 129 -8.37 13.29 -13.36
CA ARG A 129 -7.64 13.12 -14.61
C ARG A 129 -7.26 14.50 -15.14
N VAL A 130 -6.00 14.65 -15.51
CA VAL A 130 -5.44 15.82 -16.21
C VAL A 130 -4.94 15.36 -17.58
N ASP A 131 -5.40 16.02 -18.64
CA ASP A 131 -5.01 15.68 -20.01
C ASP A 131 -3.84 16.53 -20.53
N GLY A 132 -3.43 16.31 -21.78
CA GLY A 132 -2.31 17.02 -22.41
C GLY A 132 -2.54 18.51 -22.66
N ALA A 133 -3.77 19.00 -22.57
CA ALA A 133 -4.10 20.43 -22.62
C ALA A 133 -4.10 21.06 -21.22
N GLY A 134 -4.04 20.24 -20.17
CA GLY A 134 -4.17 20.66 -18.78
C GLY A 134 -5.62 20.70 -18.29
N ASP A 135 -6.56 20.15 -19.06
CA ASP A 135 -7.95 20.06 -18.63
C ASP A 135 -8.08 19.03 -17.50
N MET A 136 -8.56 19.49 -16.33
CA MET A 136 -8.74 18.68 -15.14
C MET A 136 -10.20 18.27 -14.97
N THR A 137 -10.43 16.97 -14.76
CA THR A 137 -11.76 16.40 -14.60
C THR A 137 -11.81 15.39 -13.46
N VAL A 138 -12.94 15.35 -12.75
CA VAL A 138 -13.19 14.32 -11.74
C VAL A 138 -13.60 13.03 -12.43
N VAL A 139 -12.91 11.93 -12.09
CA VAL A 139 -13.25 10.59 -12.57
C VAL A 139 -14.31 10.00 -11.64
N SER A 140 -15.55 9.89 -12.12
CA SER A 140 -16.62 9.22 -11.36
C SER A 140 -16.34 7.72 -11.28
N LEU A 141 -16.40 7.19 -10.05
CA LEU A 141 -16.23 5.76 -9.77
C LEU A 141 -17.55 5.01 -9.66
N ASP A 142 -18.70 5.71 -9.63
CA ASP A 142 -20.01 5.11 -9.32
C ASP A 142 -20.40 3.93 -10.21
N GLN A 143 -19.93 3.93 -11.45
CA GLN A 143 -20.21 2.91 -12.46
C GLN A 143 -18.94 2.18 -12.93
N VAL A 144 -17.83 2.32 -12.19
CA VAL A 144 -16.57 1.65 -12.49
C VAL A 144 -16.63 0.21 -11.99
N PRO A 145 -16.50 -0.80 -12.87
CA PRO A 145 -16.29 -2.18 -12.46
C PRO A 145 -14.97 -2.32 -11.70
N TYR A 146 -14.94 -3.19 -10.70
CA TYR A 146 -13.71 -3.46 -9.96
C TYR A 146 -13.59 -4.93 -9.53
N SER A 147 -12.35 -5.33 -9.27
CA SER A 147 -12.03 -6.43 -8.37
C SER A 147 -11.15 -5.89 -7.23
N SER A 148 -11.21 -6.51 -6.05
CA SER A 148 -10.36 -6.14 -4.92
C SER A 148 -9.83 -7.36 -4.20
N VAL A 149 -8.74 -7.16 -3.46
CA VAL A 149 -8.18 -8.19 -2.60
C VAL A 149 -7.67 -7.57 -1.29
N GLU A 150 -7.96 -8.26 -0.18
CA GLU A 150 -7.48 -7.88 1.15
C GLU A 150 -6.03 -8.32 1.35
N LEU A 151 -5.19 -7.45 1.91
CA LEU A 151 -3.82 -7.83 2.25
C LEU A 151 -3.80 -8.53 3.61
N PRO A 152 -3.15 -9.70 3.74
CA PRO A 152 -3.09 -10.41 4.99
C PRO A 152 -2.14 -9.73 5.98
N ASP A 153 -2.34 -10.03 7.26
CA ASP A 153 -1.46 -9.63 8.36
C ASP A 153 -1.24 -8.10 8.42
N PRO A 154 -2.31 -7.29 8.50
CA PRO A 154 -2.18 -5.83 8.61
C PRO A 154 -1.29 -5.46 9.81
N PRO A 155 -0.54 -4.34 9.75
CA PRO A 155 0.22 -3.88 10.90
C PRO A 155 -0.72 -3.42 12.02
N GLY A 156 -0.20 -3.27 13.24
CA GLY A 156 -0.96 -2.60 14.31
C GLY A 156 -1.21 -1.13 13.98
N GLU A 157 -2.02 -0.44 14.78
CA GLU A 157 -2.29 1.00 14.60
C GLU A 157 -1.01 1.84 14.52
N GLN A 158 -0.01 1.46 15.32
CA GLN A 158 1.29 2.12 15.37
C GLN A 158 2.43 1.11 15.32
N THR A 159 3.60 1.55 14.87
CA THR A 159 4.85 0.78 14.88
C THR A 159 5.97 1.62 15.47
N ASP A 160 6.66 1.09 16.47
CA ASP A 160 7.76 1.81 17.12
C ASP A 160 8.99 1.87 16.21
N MET A 161 9.36 3.09 15.81
CA MET A 161 10.67 3.38 15.27
C MET A 161 11.67 3.43 16.42
N LEU A 162 12.64 2.52 16.42
CA LEU A 162 13.65 2.43 17.48
C LEU A 162 14.78 3.42 17.23
N LEU A 163 15.08 4.23 18.23
CA LEU A 163 16.23 5.13 18.26
C LEU A 163 17.47 4.39 18.77
N LYS A 164 18.66 4.92 18.48
CA LYS A 164 19.94 4.31 18.91
C LYS A 164 20.07 4.10 20.43
N ASN A 165 19.35 4.89 21.23
CA ASN A 165 19.35 4.76 22.69
C ASN A 165 18.34 3.72 23.23
N GLY A 166 17.63 3.01 22.35
CA GLY A 166 16.61 2.02 22.69
C GLY A 166 15.21 2.60 22.93
N ASN A 167 15.02 3.92 22.85
CA ASN A 167 13.70 4.52 22.95
C ASN A 167 12.92 4.33 21.65
N GLY A 168 11.64 4.03 21.75
CA GLY A 168 10.71 3.97 20.61
C GLY A 168 10.00 5.31 20.37
N ILE A 169 9.79 5.64 19.10
CA ILE A 169 8.83 6.66 18.69
C ILE A 169 7.67 5.92 17.99
N PRO A 170 6.42 6.04 18.50
CA PRO A 170 5.29 5.36 17.88
C PRO A 170 4.91 6.06 16.56
N ILE A 171 5.11 5.37 15.44
CA ILE A 171 4.77 5.85 14.10
C ILE A 171 3.38 5.33 13.75
N PRO A 172 2.40 6.20 13.41
CA PRO A 172 1.09 5.76 12.95
C PRO A 172 1.15 5.09 11.58
N ASN A 173 0.40 4.02 11.41
CA ASN A 173 0.40 3.25 10.16
C ASN A 173 -0.75 3.59 9.21
N TYR A 174 -1.83 4.19 9.72
CA TYR A 174 -3.09 4.36 8.99
C TYR A 174 -3.42 5.84 8.72
N PRO A 175 -4.17 6.14 7.65
CA PRO A 175 -4.68 7.48 7.40
C PRO A 175 -5.48 8.05 8.59
N SER A 176 -6.31 7.23 9.24
CA SER A 176 -7.17 7.66 10.35
C SER A 176 -6.42 8.08 11.61
N ASN A 177 -5.20 7.58 11.81
CA ASN A 177 -4.36 7.90 12.97
C ASN A 177 -3.06 8.62 12.60
N GLN A 178 -2.93 9.06 11.35
CA GLN A 178 -1.75 9.77 10.86
C GLN A 178 -1.50 11.03 11.69
N ALA A 179 -0.25 11.23 12.10
CA ALA A 179 0.16 12.42 12.83
C ALA A 179 0.18 13.64 11.90
N THR A 180 -0.39 14.74 12.37
CA THR A 180 -0.35 16.04 11.65
C THR A 180 0.80 16.93 12.13
N GLU A 181 1.37 16.62 13.30
CA GLU A 181 2.46 17.38 13.91
C GLU A 181 3.84 16.87 13.46
N TYR A 182 4.76 17.81 13.26
CA TYR A 182 6.16 17.53 12.97
C TYR A 182 6.87 16.96 14.23
N PRO A 183 7.74 15.94 14.11
CA PRO A 183 8.22 15.32 12.88
C PRO A 183 7.44 14.07 12.44
N LEU A 184 6.43 13.63 13.19
CA LEU A 184 5.73 12.36 12.89
C LEU A 184 4.96 12.40 11.57
N ASN A 185 4.52 13.58 11.13
CA ASN A 185 3.88 13.75 9.85
C ASN A 185 4.79 13.44 8.63
N LEU A 186 6.12 13.31 8.82
CA LEU A 186 7.06 12.97 7.76
C LEU A 186 6.98 11.52 7.30
N PHE A 187 6.48 10.61 8.15
CA PHE A 187 6.54 9.18 7.83
C PHE A 187 5.46 8.78 6.82
N GLY A 188 4.33 9.49 6.75
CA GLY A 188 3.22 9.13 5.85
C GLY A 188 2.47 7.89 6.32
N VAL A 189 1.64 7.32 5.44
CA VAL A 189 0.88 6.09 5.69
C VAL A 189 1.81 4.89 5.47
N GLN A 190 1.93 3.98 6.45
CA GLN A 190 2.86 2.84 6.38
C GLN A 190 2.23 1.54 5.91
N THR A 191 0.90 1.41 6.00
CA THR A 191 0.20 0.14 5.71
C THR A 191 0.38 -0.31 4.26
N ILE A 192 0.29 0.63 3.31
CA ILE A 192 0.61 0.41 1.90
C ILE A 192 1.35 1.66 1.42
N THR A 193 2.61 1.48 1.03
CA THR A 193 3.53 2.59 0.73
C THR A 193 3.72 2.79 -0.77
N ASP A 194 3.72 1.72 -1.57
CA ASP A 194 3.89 1.83 -3.02
C ASP A 194 3.28 0.64 -3.79
N LEU A 195 2.97 0.88 -5.06
CA LEU A 195 2.43 -0.09 -6.01
C LEU A 195 3.19 -0.02 -7.34
N ALA A 196 3.52 -1.18 -7.92
CA ALA A 196 3.90 -1.24 -9.33
C ALA A 196 3.39 -2.51 -9.99
N TYR A 197 2.94 -2.39 -11.25
CA TYR A 197 2.51 -3.53 -12.05
C TYR A 197 3.55 -3.88 -13.10
N THR A 198 3.99 -5.13 -13.14
CA THR A 198 4.82 -5.68 -14.23
C THR A 198 4.59 -7.19 -14.36
N ASP A 199 4.72 -7.69 -15.59
CA ASP A 199 4.74 -9.13 -15.89
C ASP A 199 3.56 -9.93 -15.33
N GLY A 200 2.35 -9.38 -15.43
CA GLY A 200 1.13 -10.06 -14.95
C GLY A 200 0.93 -9.97 -13.44
N ARG A 201 1.76 -9.21 -12.72
CA ARG A 201 1.76 -9.16 -11.27
C ARG A 201 1.74 -7.72 -10.76
N LEU A 202 0.96 -7.50 -9.71
CA LEU A 202 1.01 -6.29 -8.92
C LEU A 202 1.96 -6.51 -7.74
N TYR A 203 2.96 -5.66 -7.62
CA TYR A 203 3.84 -5.58 -6.47
C TYR A 203 3.31 -4.53 -5.51
N VAL A 204 3.31 -4.86 -4.22
CA VAL A 204 2.76 -4.02 -3.14
C VAL A 204 3.77 -3.97 -2.01
N ALA A 205 4.22 -2.77 -1.67
CA ALA A 205 5.05 -2.52 -0.48
C ALA A 205 4.20 -1.99 0.67
N GLY A 206 4.62 -2.29 1.90
CA GLY A 206 4.02 -1.74 3.11
C GLY A 206 4.41 -2.54 4.35
N LEU A 207 3.83 -2.18 5.49
CA LEU A 207 4.04 -2.90 6.74
C LEU A 207 3.08 -4.09 6.92
N SER A 208 3.47 -5.05 7.77
CA SER A 208 2.64 -6.12 8.32
C SER A 208 2.81 -6.22 9.83
N SER A 209 2.04 -7.10 10.47
CA SER A 209 2.16 -7.42 11.89
C SER A 209 3.25 -8.46 12.23
N GLU A 210 4.08 -8.86 11.26
CA GLU A 210 5.15 -9.83 11.49
C GLU A 210 6.42 -9.21 12.11
N GLU A 211 7.33 -10.05 12.62
CA GLU A 211 8.59 -9.62 13.26
C GLU A 211 9.46 -8.74 12.34
N PHE A 212 9.50 -9.11 11.06
CA PHE A 212 9.97 -8.26 9.95
C PHE A 212 8.75 -7.68 9.25
N ALA A 213 8.33 -6.52 9.72
CA ALA A 213 7.12 -5.86 9.29
C ALA A 213 7.22 -5.32 7.86
N SER A 214 8.42 -5.04 7.35
CA SER A 214 8.60 -4.63 5.94
C SER A 214 8.24 -5.77 5.00
N LYS A 215 7.15 -5.61 4.23
CA LYS A 215 6.64 -6.63 3.33
C LYS A 215 6.60 -6.14 1.90
N LEU A 216 7.10 -7.00 1.02
CA LEU A 216 6.88 -6.93 -0.42
C LEU A 216 5.99 -8.10 -0.84
N ARG A 217 4.78 -7.79 -1.31
CA ARG A 217 3.82 -8.77 -1.82
C ARG A 217 3.81 -8.72 -3.33
N SER A 218 3.78 -9.89 -3.97
CA SER A 218 3.65 -10.02 -5.42
C SER A 218 2.37 -10.79 -5.73
N ILE A 219 1.37 -10.09 -6.24
CA ILE A 219 0.00 -10.54 -6.39
C ILE A 219 -0.27 -10.80 -7.88
N ALA A 220 -0.73 -11.99 -8.24
CA ALA A 220 -1.12 -12.26 -9.63
C ALA A 220 -2.35 -11.42 -10.01
N TYR A 221 -2.37 -10.88 -11.23
CA TYR A 221 -3.56 -10.23 -11.81
C TYR A 221 -4.02 -10.99 -13.06
N PRO A 222 -5.33 -11.30 -13.22
CA PRO A 222 -6.45 -11.00 -12.31
C PRO A 222 -6.31 -11.61 -10.90
N PHE A 223 -6.87 -10.94 -9.89
CA PHE A 223 -6.71 -11.38 -8.50
C PHE A 223 -7.34 -12.76 -8.25
N THR A 224 -6.56 -13.66 -7.68
CA THR A 224 -7.02 -15.00 -7.24
C THR A 224 -6.81 -15.24 -5.74
N GLY A 225 -6.11 -14.34 -5.08
CA GLY A 225 -5.70 -14.41 -3.67
C GLY A 225 -4.38 -13.67 -3.48
N VAL A 226 -3.95 -13.54 -2.22
CA VAL A 226 -2.68 -12.91 -1.84
C VAL A 226 -1.95 -13.84 -0.89
N ASP A 227 -0.68 -14.12 -1.19
CA ASP A 227 0.24 -14.78 -0.26
C ASP A 227 0.77 -13.76 0.77
N ARG A 228 1.30 -14.23 1.89
CA ARG A 228 1.94 -13.39 2.93
C ARG A 228 3.06 -12.50 2.38
N GLY A 229 3.66 -12.87 1.26
CA GLY A 229 4.72 -12.11 0.60
C GLY A 229 6.07 -12.35 1.26
N THR A 230 7.05 -11.55 0.87
CA THR A 230 8.44 -11.66 1.33
C THR A 230 8.75 -10.57 2.35
N SER A 231 9.36 -10.97 3.47
CA SER A 231 9.95 -10.01 4.42
C SER A 231 11.21 -9.40 3.81
N VAL A 232 11.28 -8.06 3.79
CA VAL A 232 12.47 -7.34 3.36
C VAL A 232 13.30 -7.03 4.60
N GLU A 233 14.49 -7.62 4.67
CA GLU A 233 15.43 -7.37 5.76
C GLU A 233 16.38 -6.25 5.36
N VAL A 234 16.21 -5.09 5.99
CA VAL A 234 17.06 -3.92 5.76
C VAL A 234 18.14 -3.86 6.83
N TRP A 235 19.41 -3.85 6.43
CA TRP A 235 20.53 -3.62 7.34
C TRP A 235 20.95 -2.15 7.31
N HIS A 236 20.89 -1.45 8.45
CA HIS A 236 21.29 -0.05 8.53
C HIS A 236 22.63 0.10 9.25
N ALA A 237 23.70 0.15 8.45
CA ALA A 237 25.10 0.16 8.91
C ALA A 237 25.48 1.19 10.00
N PRO A 238 24.95 2.43 10.04
CA PRO A 238 25.27 3.43 11.07
C PRO A 238 24.88 3.05 12.50
N HIS A 239 24.04 2.03 12.70
CA HIS A 239 23.70 1.52 14.02
C HIS A 239 23.79 0.00 14.16
N ASP A 240 24.35 -0.69 13.15
CA ASP A 240 24.72 -2.12 13.18
C ASP A 240 23.52 -3.03 13.52
N GLN A 241 22.33 -2.68 13.03
CA GLN A 241 21.09 -3.40 13.30
C GLN A 241 20.25 -3.59 12.04
N PHE A 242 19.43 -4.64 12.06
CA PHE A 242 18.34 -4.81 11.12
C PHE A 242 17.20 -3.85 11.46
N GLU A 243 16.73 -3.12 10.46
CA GLU A 243 15.52 -2.33 10.54
C GLU A 243 14.32 -3.19 10.17
N THR A 244 13.82 -3.92 11.17
CA THR A 244 12.71 -4.86 10.98
C THR A 244 11.35 -4.16 10.81
N ARG A 245 11.33 -2.83 10.84
CA ARG A 245 10.12 -1.97 10.85
C ARG A 245 10.16 -0.83 9.83
N SER A 246 11.11 -0.85 8.90
CA SER A 246 11.24 0.16 7.84
C SER A 246 10.65 -0.39 6.54
N PRO A 247 9.48 0.11 6.08
CA PRO A 247 8.92 -0.35 4.82
C PRO A 247 9.78 0.12 3.64
N VAL A 248 9.68 -0.58 2.51
CA VAL A 248 10.05 0.02 1.23
C VAL A 248 9.08 1.18 0.97
N TYR A 249 9.58 2.41 0.87
CA TYR A 249 8.73 3.59 0.62
C TYR A 249 8.40 3.79 -0.84
N THR A 250 9.32 3.42 -1.73
CA THR A 250 9.06 3.43 -3.16
C THR A 250 9.94 2.40 -3.87
N PHE A 251 9.48 1.87 -5.00
CA PHE A 251 10.27 1.01 -5.85
C PHE A 251 9.87 1.13 -7.32
N VAL A 252 10.81 0.80 -8.21
CA VAL A 252 10.58 0.76 -9.64
C VAL A 252 10.97 -0.60 -10.22
N PRO A 253 10.13 -1.21 -11.07
CA PRO A 253 10.54 -2.29 -11.96
C PRO A 253 11.61 -1.79 -12.92
N TYR A 254 12.72 -2.50 -13.02
CA TYR A 254 13.85 -2.11 -13.86
C TYR A 254 14.57 -3.34 -14.41
N GLU A 255 15.01 -3.28 -15.67
CA GLU A 255 15.83 -4.34 -16.26
C GLU A 255 17.32 -4.00 -16.12
N ILE A 256 18.09 -4.94 -15.58
CA ILE A 256 19.55 -4.87 -15.49
C ILE A 256 20.10 -6.08 -16.23
N ASP A 257 20.89 -5.84 -17.28
CA ASP A 257 21.47 -6.88 -18.12
C ASP A 257 20.46 -7.91 -18.67
N GLY A 258 19.22 -7.46 -18.93
CA GLY A 258 18.12 -8.28 -19.45
C GLY A 258 17.37 -9.09 -18.40
N GLU A 259 17.69 -8.91 -17.12
CA GLU A 259 17.00 -9.57 -16.00
C GLU A 259 16.09 -8.58 -15.26
N PRO A 260 14.85 -8.96 -14.94
CA PRO A 260 13.91 -8.09 -14.23
C PRO A 260 14.29 -7.94 -12.76
N HIS A 261 14.32 -6.69 -12.29
CA HIS A 261 14.62 -6.33 -10.91
C HIS A 261 13.59 -5.34 -10.37
N LEU A 262 13.49 -5.24 -9.04
CA LEU A 262 12.86 -4.12 -8.37
C LEU A 262 13.95 -3.32 -7.65
N VAL A 263 14.07 -2.03 -8.00
CA VAL A 263 14.98 -1.10 -7.34
C VAL A 263 14.17 -0.32 -6.32
N ALA A 264 14.48 -0.48 -5.04
CA ALA A 264 13.70 0.03 -3.92
C ALA A 264 14.45 1.07 -3.09
N SER A 265 13.72 2.03 -2.53
CA SER A 265 14.18 2.95 -1.48
C SER A 265 13.47 2.64 -0.17
N TYR A 266 14.20 2.74 0.92
CA TYR A 266 13.71 2.65 2.31
C TYR A 266 14.10 3.90 3.09
#